data_AF-A0A534W7E6-F1
#
_entry.id   AF-A0A534W7E6-F1
#
_cell.length_a   1.000
_cell.length_b   1.000
_cell.length_c   1.000
_cell.angle_alpha   90.00
_cell.angle_beta   90.00
_cell.angle_gamma   90.00
#
_symmetry.space_group_name_H-M   'P 1'
#
loop_
_entity.id
_entity.type
_entity.pdbx_description
1 polymer ?
#
loop_
_entity_poly.entity_id
_entity_poly.type
_entity_poly.pdbx_seq_one_letter_code
_entity_poly.pdbx_strand_id
1 'polypeptide(L)'
;MGDASSGEMKEYFRQHDAGMTPERLQAAYAEILGPKARPATRSAVLGSAARMDLKAFAALRRDMGNFDGVSAARKYGGPRFAIEAEGEDNPFRASHLPGTKRVSVAGVSHWLMLDDPQATGRALEEVFR
;
A
#
# COMPACT_ATOMS: atom_id res chain seq x y z
N MET A 1 24.43 5.07 4.64
CA MET A 1 24.24 3.95 3.69
C MET A 1 22.83 4.12 3.14
N GLY A 2 22.71 4.62 1.91
CA GLY A 2 21.42 4.88 1.28
C GLY A 2 20.66 3.57 1.06
N ASP A 3 19.36 3.61 1.27
CA ASP A 3 18.49 2.46 1.20
C ASP A 3 18.32 2.02 -0.26
N ALA A 4 19.01 0.96 -0.67
CA ALA A 4 18.97 0.43 -2.03
C ALA A 4 17.53 0.11 -2.49
N SER A 5 16.63 -0.20 -1.53
CA SER A 5 15.21 -0.44 -1.78
C SER A 5 14.46 0.79 -2.31
N SER A 6 14.88 2.00 -1.91
CA SER A 6 14.29 3.25 -2.40
C SER A 6 14.67 3.55 -3.86
N GLY A 7 15.89 3.16 -4.27
CA GLY A 7 16.36 3.30 -5.64
C GLY A 7 15.63 2.36 -6.60
N GLU A 8 15.48 1.10 -6.21
CA GLU A 8 14.77 0.07 -6.98
C GLU A 8 13.27 0.39 -7.10
N MET A 9 12.62 0.81 -6.02
CA MET A 9 11.21 1.22 -6.05
C MET A 9 10.98 2.45 -6.94
N LYS A 10 11.87 3.44 -6.86
CA LYS A 10 11.80 4.65 -7.68
C LYS A 10 11.96 4.35 -9.16
N GLU A 11 12.87 3.43 -9.50
CA GLU A 11 13.04 2.99 -10.88
C GLU A 11 11.84 2.18 -11.36
N TYR A 12 11.34 1.26 -10.53
CA TYR A 12 10.14 0.49 -10.80
C TYR A 12 8.94 1.38 -11.11
N PHE A 13 8.61 2.37 -10.26
CA PHE A 13 7.49 3.29 -10.55
C PHE A 13 7.73 4.12 -11.80
N ARG A 14 8.95 4.60 -12.03
CA ARG A 14 9.25 5.41 -13.22
C ARG A 14 9.01 4.60 -14.50
N GLN A 15 9.49 3.36 -14.55
CA GLN A 15 9.33 2.49 -15.72
C GLN A 15 7.89 2.01 -15.87
N HIS A 16 7.26 1.60 -14.78
CA HIS A 16 5.90 1.08 -14.77
C HIS A 16 4.86 2.14 -15.14
N ASP A 17 5.06 3.38 -14.68
CA ASP A 17 4.11 4.48 -14.87
C ASP A 17 4.39 5.32 -16.14
N ALA A 18 5.48 5.04 -16.87
CA ALA A 18 5.75 5.64 -18.17
C ALA A 18 4.66 5.26 -19.19
N GLY A 19 4.05 6.28 -19.80
CA GLY A 19 2.96 6.10 -20.76
C GLY A 19 1.72 5.42 -20.16
N MET A 20 1.46 5.64 -18.86
CA MET A 20 0.26 5.13 -18.19
C MET A 20 -1.02 5.64 -18.89
N THR A 21 -1.96 4.73 -19.13
CA THR A 21 -3.31 5.03 -19.63
C THR A 21 -4.34 4.67 -18.55
N PRO A 22 -5.59 5.17 -18.64
CA PRO A 22 -6.64 4.80 -17.68
C PRO A 22 -6.88 3.29 -17.61
N GLU A 23 -6.78 2.57 -18.73
CA GLU A 23 -6.97 1.13 -18.82
C GLU A 23 -5.82 0.39 -18.16
N ARG A 24 -4.57 0.82 -18.40
CA ARG A 24 -3.38 0.24 -17.75
C ARG A 24 -3.41 0.48 -16.24
N LEU A 25 -3.89 1.65 -15.80
CA LEU A 25 -4.05 1.96 -14.39
C LEU A 25 -5.10 1.07 -13.73
N GLN A 26 -6.27 0.90 -14.36
CA GLN A 26 -7.29 -0.01 -13.87
C GLN A 26 -6.80 -1.46 -13.82
N ALA A 27 -6.07 -1.92 -14.83
CA ALA A 27 -5.48 -3.26 -14.84
C ALA A 27 -4.49 -3.45 -13.68
N ALA A 28 -3.60 -2.48 -13.44
CA ALA A 28 -2.65 -2.53 -12.32
C ALA A 28 -3.37 -2.59 -10.97
N TYR A 29 -4.45 -1.82 -10.77
CA TYR A 29 -5.25 -1.89 -9.55
C TYR A 29 -6.03 -3.22 -9.43
N ALA A 30 -6.45 -3.81 -10.55
CA ALA A 30 -7.11 -5.13 -10.58
C ALA A 30 -6.18 -6.25 -10.12
N GLU A 31 -4.89 -6.16 -10.46
CA GLU A 31 -3.85 -7.08 -9.98
C GLU A 31 -3.62 -6.92 -8.47
N ILE A 32 -3.48 -5.70 -7.97
CA ILE A 32 -3.27 -5.41 -6.53
C ILE A 32 -4.45 -5.90 -5.68
N LEU A 33 -5.69 -5.78 -6.18
CA LEU A 33 -6.88 -6.29 -5.49
C LEU A 33 -6.79 -7.80 -5.21
N GLY A 34 -6.15 -8.55 -6.11
CA GLY A 34 -5.99 -9.99 -5.99
C GLY A 34 -7.32 -10.74 -5.85
N PRO A 35 -7.29 -12.04 -5.53
CA PRO A 35 -8.51 -12.86 -5.42
C PRO A 35 -9.29 -12.62 -4.12
N LYS A 36 -8.66 -12.05 -3.08
CA LYS A 36 -9.26 -11.86 -1.76
C LYS A 36 -10.17 -10.63 -1.66
N ALA A 37 -10.10 -9.70 -2.61
CA ALA A 37 -10.94 -8.50 -2.57
C ALA A 37 -12.42 -8.85 -2.69
N ARG A 38 -13.24 -8.30 -1.79
CA ARG A 38 -14.70 -8.47 -1.85
C ARG A 38 -15.26 -7.81 -3.12
N PRO A 39 -16.38 -8.30 -3.68
CA PRO A 39 -16.96 -7.73 -4.90
C PRO A 39 -17.22 -6.22 -4.82
N ALA A 40 -17.72 -5.74 -3.67
CA ALA A 40 -17.96 -4.32 -3.43
C ALA A 40 -16.65 -3.51 -3.43
N THR A 41 -15.60 -3.99 -2.76
CA THR A 41 -14.27 -3.39 -2.77
C THR A 41 -13.69 -3.31 -4.17
N ARG A 42 -13.76 -4.41 -4.93
CA ARG A 42 -13.30 -4.46 -6.32
C ARG A 42 -14.01 -3.40 -7.16
N SER A 43 -15.33 -3.32 -7.08
CA SER A 43 -16.12 -2.33 -7.82
C SER A 43 -15.73 -0.90 -7.44
N ALA A 44 -15.61 -0.60 -6.14
CA ALA A 44 -15.26 0.73 -5.66
C ALA A 44 -13.85 1.16 -6.09
N VAL A 45 -12.87 0.27 -5.97
CA VAL A 45 -11.47 0.54 -6.30
C VAL A 45 -11.30 0.73 -7.80
N LEU A 46 -11.82 -0.17 -8.63
CA LEU A 46 -11.70 -0.05 -10.10
C LEU A 46 -12.49 1.16 -10.62
N GLY A 47 -13.68 1.42 -10.09
CA GLY A 47 -14.44 2.62 -10.43
C GLY A 47 -13.75 3.93 -10.02
N SER A 48 -12.89 3.90 -8.99
CA SER A 48 -12.06 5.06 -8.61
C SER A 48 -10.86 5.20 -9.53
N ALA A 49 -10.15 4.09 -9.82
CA ALA A 49 -9.03 4.07 -10.76
C ALA A 49 -9.42 4.56 -12.16
N ALA A 50 -10.63 4.22 -12.63
CA ALA A 50 -11.17 4.65 -13.92
C ALA A 50 -11.31 6.19 -14.08
N ARG A 51 -11.38 6.92 -12.97
CA ARG A 51 -11.63 8.38 -12.95
C ARG A 51 -10.42 9.17 -12.44
N MET A 52 -9.29 8.50 -12.23
CA MET A 52 -8.10 9.12 -11.64
C MET A 52 -7.40 10.03 -12.66
N ASP A 53 -6.98 11.21 -12.22
CA ASP A 53 -6.12 12.08 -13.03
C ASP A 53 -4.71 11.47 -13.13
N LEU A 54 -4.27 11.16 -14.35
CA LEU A 54 -3.02 10.44 -14.60
C LEU A 54 -1.79 11.28 -14.24
N LYS A 55 -1.84 12.61 -14.38
CA LYS A 55 -0.72 13.48 -14.03
C LYS A 55 -0.55 13.55 -12.52
N ALA A 56 -1.65 13.68 -11.79
CA ALA A 56 -1.68 13.62 -10.33
C ALA A 56 -1.22 12.24 -9.82
N PHE A 57 -1.69 11.16 -10.43
CA PHE A 57 -1.25 9.80 -10.10
C PHE A 57 0.26 9.63 -10.27
N ALA A 58 0.81 10.03 -11.42
CA ALA A 58 2.25 9.94 -11.69
C ALA A 58 3.07 10.78 -10.70
N ALA A 59 2.59 11.98 -10.34
CA ALA A 59 3.23 12.82 -9.33
C ALA A 59 3.25 12.13 -7.95
N LEU A 60 2.09 11.60 -7.50
CA LEU A 60 1.96 10.91 -6.22
C LEU A 60 2.84 9.65 -6.16
N ARG A 61 2.86 8.85 -7.24
CA ARG A 61 3.70 7.64 -7.31
C ARG A 61 5.19 7.95 -7.24
N ARG A 62 5.63 8.99 -7.96
CA ARG A 62 7.00 9.48 -7.87
C ARG A 62 7.36 9.90 -6.45
N ASP A 63 6.48 10.66 -5.79
CA ASP A 63 6.74 11.15 -4.44
C ASP A 63 6.77 10.01 -3.42
N MET A 64 5.90 9.00 -3.58
CA MET A 64 5.92 7.77 -2.80
C MET A 64 7.23 7.00 -2.98
N GLY A 65 7.74 6.86 -4.21
CA GLY A 65 9.03 6.21 -4.47
C GLY A 65 10.25 7.01 -3.97
N ASN A 66 10.11 8.32 -3.77
CA ASN A 66 11.16 9.17 -3.22
C ASN A 66 11.15 9.21 -1.67
N PHE A 67 10.13 8.67 -1.02
CA PHE A 67 10.00 8.73 0.43
C PHE A 67 10.94 7.73 1.12
N ASP A 68 11.83 8.24 1.97
CA ASP A 68 12.70 7.41 2.82
C ASP A 68 11.98 7.01 4.11
N GLY A 69 11.24 5.89 4.02
CA GLY A 69 10.51 5.32 5.15
C GLY A 69 11.42 4.87 6.30
N VAL A 70 12.63 4.39 6.01
CA VAL A 70 13.57 3.91 7.03
C VAL A 70 14.12 5.08 7.85
N SER A 71 14.54 6.17 7.22
CA SER A 71 14.96 7.36 7.94
C SER A 71 13.80 7.96 8.73
N ALA A 72 12.58 7.99 8.18
CA ALA A 72 11.41 8.50 8.88
C ALA A 72 11.12 7.66 10.13
N ALA A 73 11.12 6.32 10.01
CA ALA A 73 10.94 5.42 11.13
C ALA A 73 12.00 5.63 12.21
N ARG A 74 13.29 5.74 11.86
CA ARG A 74 14.37 5.96 12.84
C ARG A 74 14.24 7.27 13.61
N LYS A 75 13.68 8.32 13.01
CA LYS A 75 13.47 9.62 13.66
C LYS A 75 12.24 9.65 14.56
N TYR A 76 11.29 8.75 14.35
CA TYR A 76 10.07 8.69 15.14
C TYR A 76 10.31 7.96 16.47
N GLY A 77 10.11 8.67 17.58
CA GLY A 77 10.35 8.16 18.94
C GLY A 77 9.16 7.45 19.59
N GLY A 78 8.00 7.43 18.95
CA GLY A 78 6.79 6.80 19.50
C GLY A 78 6.65 5.30 19.15
N PRO A 79 5.60 4.64 19.67
CA PRO A 79 5.25 3.28 19.28
C PRO A 79 4.78 3.23 17.82
N ARG A 80 5.18 2.17 17.10
CA ARG A 80 4.90 1.98 15.66
C ARG A 80 4.20 0.65 15.44
N PHE A 81 3.13 0.69 14.65
CA PHE A 81 2.37 -0.47 14.27
C PHE A 81 2.06 -0.46 12.77
N ALA A 82 2.03 -1.64 12.18
CA ALA A 82 1.59 -1.85 10.80
C ALA A 82 0.42 -2.84 10.80
N ILE A 83 -0.77 -2.35 10.42
CA ILE A 83 -1.95 -3.19 10.23
C ILE A 83 -2.01 -3.57 8.75
N GLU A 84 -1.85 -4.87 8.47
CA GLU A 84 -1.64 -5.36 7.11
C GLU A 84 -2.55 -6.56 6.82
N ALA A 85 -2.92 -6.74 5.55
CA ALA A 85 -3.57 -7.97 5.12
C ALA A 85 -2.62 -9.18 5.29
N GLU A 86 -3.18 -10.33 5.65
CA GLU A 86 -2.46 -11.60 5.68
C GLU A 86 -2.22 -12.13 4.25
N GLY A 87 -0.98 -12.55 3.95
CA GLY A 87 -0.61 -13.09 2.64
C GLY A 87 0.86 -12.93 2.30
N GLU A 88 1.17 -13.02 1.00
CA GLU A 88 2.54 -13.07 0.46
C GLU A 88 3.43 -11.91 0.85
N ASP A 89 4.70 -12.23 1.05
CA ASP A 89 5.69 -11.31 1.61
C ASP A 89 6.11 -10.24 0.60
N ASN A 90 5.46 -9.09 0.66
CA ASN A 90 5.86 -7.91 -0.10
C ASN A 90 7.06 -7.27 0.61
N PRO A 91 8.23 -7.14 -0.06
CA PRO A 91 9.44 -6.58 0.54
C PRO A 91 9.25 -5.13 1.04
N PHE A 92 8.25 -4.43 0.53
CA PHE A 92 7.92 -3.04 0.87
C PHE A 92 6.81 -2.89 1.92
N ARG A 93 6.52 -3.94 2.68
CA ARG A 93 5.59 -3.88 3.83
C ARG A 93 6.05 -2.87 4.87
N ALA A 94 5.09 -2.16 5.46
CA ALA A 94 5.36 -1.21 6.54
C ALA A 94 5.91 -1.92 7.78
N SER A 95 5.53 -3.19 8.00
CA SER A 95 6.07 -4.03 9.07
C SER A 95 7.58 -4.30 8.96
N HIS A 96 8.20 -4.09 7.80
CA HIS A 96 9.66 -4.18 7.64
C HIS A 96 10.40 -2.92 8.12
N LEU A 97 9.70 -1.83 8.43
CA LEU A 97 10.31 -0.63 8.96
C LEU A 97 10.84 -0.87 10.40
N PRO A 98 12.01 -0.31 10.77
CA PRO A 98 12.62 -0.53 12.08
C PRO A 98 11.64 -0.26 13.22
N GLY A 99 11.58 -1.16 14.21
CA GLY A 99 10.80 -1.00 15.43
C GLY A 99 9.27 -1.01 15.23
N THR A 100 8.78 -1.57 14.12
CA THR A 100 7.35 -1.63 13.79
C THR A 100 6.76 -2.98 14.17
N LYS A 101 5.71 -3.01 14.98
CA LYS A 101 4.97 -4.24 15.31
C LYS A 101 3.90 -4.49 14.25
N ARG A 102 3.85 -5.69 13.70
CA ARG A 102 2.82 -6.11 12.74
C ARG A 102 1.55 -6.59 13.46
N VAL A 103 0.40 -6.20 12.92
CA VAL A 103 -0.92 -6.77 13.24
C VAL A 103 -1.55 -7.18 11.91
N SER A 104 -1.94 -8.44 11.77
CA SER A 104 -2.46 -8.97 10.51
C SER A 104 -3.97 -9.13 10.50
N VAL A 105 -4.63 -8.75 9.42
CA VAL A 105 -6.05 -9.01 9.16
C VAL A 105 -6.18 -10.14 8.15
N ALA A 106 -6.80 -11.24 8.56
CA ALA A 106 -7.00 -12.42 7.71
C ALA A 106 -8.14 -12.22 6.70
N GLY A 107 -8.10 -12.96 5.59
CA GLY A 107 -9.23 -13.06 4.64
C GLY A 107 -9.57 -11.77 3.86
N VAL A 108 -8.66 -10.80 3.80
CA VAL A 108 -8.84 -9.51 3.11
C VAL A 108 -7.75 -9.26 2.06
N SER A 109 -7.99 -8.31 1.15
CA SER A 109 -7.03 -7.81 0.16
C SER A 109 -6.20 -6.64 0.70
N HIS A 110 -5.42 -6.01 -0.19
CA HIS A 110 -4.71 -4.76 0.08
C HIS A 110 -5.61 -3.65 0.65
N TRP A 111 -6.90 -3.61 0.29
CA TRP A 111 -7.89 -2.67 0.83
C TRP A 111 -8.64 -3.25 2.02
N LEU A 112 -7.92 -3.71 3.05
CA LEU A 112 -8.50 -4.36 4.24
C LEU A 112 -9.62 -3.54 4.92
N MET A 113 -9.50 -2.22 4.93
CA MET A 113 -10.49 -1.31 5.51
C MET A 113 -11.81 -1.26 4.73
N LEU A 114 -11.78 -1.60 3.44
CA LEU A 114 -12.97 -1.71 2.60
C LEU A 114 -13.52 -3.13 2.60
N ASP A 115 -12.63 -4.13 2.60
CA ASP A 115 -13.05 -5.52 2.67
C ASP A 115 -13.72 -5.82 4.01
N ASP A 116 -13.04 -5.60 5.14
CA ASP A 116 -13.60 -5.85 6.46
C ASP A 116 -13.34 -4.68 7.42
N PRO A 117 -14.23 -3.66 7.41
CA PRO A 117 -14.12 -2.51 8.29
C PRO A 117 -14.12 -2.89 9.77
N GLN A 118 -14.85 -3.96 10.15
CA GLN A 118 -14.96 -4.38 11.55
C GLN A 118 -13.67 -5.07 12.03
N ALA A 119 -13.11 -5.98 11.23
CA ALA A 119 -11.84 -6.63 11.55
C ALA A 119 -10.68 -5.62 11.58
N THR A 120 -10.68 -4.67 10.64
CA THR A 120 -9.71 -3.56 10.63
C THR A 120 -9.87 -2.68 11.88
N GLY A 121 -11.10 -2.38 12.28
CA GLY A 121 -11.39 -1.64 13.51
C GLY A 121 -10.88 -2.34 14.77
N ARG A 122 -11.08 -3.67 14.88
CA ARG A 122 -10.52 -4.45 16.00
C ARG A 122 -8.98 -4.44 16.02
N ALA A 123 -8.35 -4.52 14.86
CA ALA A 123 -6.89 -4.42 14.75
C ALA A 123 -6.38 -3.02 15.16
N LEU A 124 -7.14 -1.96 14.85
CA LEU A 124 -6.84 -0.60 15.33
C LEU A 124 -6.99 -0.49 16.86
N GLU A 125 -8.05 -1.04 17.44
CA GLU A 125 -8.23 -1.04 18.89
C GLU A 125 -7.11 -1.79 19.62
N GLU A 126 -6.57 -2.87 19.05
CA GLU A 126 -5.45 -3.61 19.63
C GLU A 126 -4.21 -2.74 19.82
N VAL A 127 -3.93 -1.84 18.88
CA VAL A 127 -2.72 -0.99 18.92
C VAL A 127 -2.87 0.25 19.81
N PHE A 128 -4.09 0.59 20.21
CA PHE A 128 -4.38 1.71 21.12
C PHE A 128 -4.50 1.29 22.60
N ARG A 129 -4.42 0.00 22.90
CA ARG A 129 -4.40 -0.54 24.26
C ARG A 129 -2.99 -0.55 24.84
#